data_AF-A0A7S3GQG5-F1
#
_entry.id   AF-A0A7S3GQG5-F1
#
_cell.length_a   1.000
_cell.length_b   1.000
_cell.length_c   1.000
_cell.angle_alpha   90.00
_cell.angle_beta   90.00
_cell.angle_gamma   90.00
#
_symmetry.space_group_name_H-M   'P 1'
#
loop_
_entity.id
_entity.type
_entity.pdbx_description
1 polymer ?
#
loop_
_entity_poly.entity_id
_entity_poly.type
_entity_poly.pdbx_seq_one_letter_code
_entity_poly.pdbx_strand_id
1 'polypeptide(L)'
;LERLFLESRNSSPVGRASARPGASTNNSQTKNVVLIDPKRAQNAAISLARIRWPFQQLREKILHMDDDGLSVEQLLSLRDYLPTHEEVRSLSSFAGDVASLGPAERYMHAMLDLPEGKSRITCMIFRQQFSSQVHGCKAQLCQLE
;
A
#
# COMPACT_ATOMS: atom_id res chain seq x y z
N LEU A 1 24.52 24.92 28.50
CA LEU A 1 23.93 23.57 28.31
C LEU A 1 24.98 22.52 27.89
N GLU A 2 26.28 22.73 28.15
CA GLU A 2 27.38 21.85 27.70
C GLU A 2 28.12 21.16 28.86
N ARG A 3 27.41 20.75 29.92
CA ARG A 3 28.03 20.13 31.13
C ARG A 3 27.45 18.77 31.53
N LEU A 4 26.81 18.05 30.61
CA LEU A 4 26.19 16.75 30.89
C LEU A 4 26.87 15.54 30.21
N PHE A 5 28.01 15.75 29.54
CA PHE A 5 28.71 14.69 28.78
C PHE A 5 30.19 14.53 29.11
N LEU A 6 30.64 14.83 30.33
CA LEU A 6 31.97 14.44 30.79
C LEU A 6 31.94 14.06 32.26
N GLU A 7 31.48 12.84 32.55
CA GLU A 7 31.91 12.12 33.75
C GLU A 7 31.67 10.62 33.56
N SER A 8 32.60 9.94 32.91
CA SER A 8 33.01 8.59 33.34
C SER A 8 34.27 8.20 32.58
N ARG A 9 35.43 8.49 33.18
CA ARG A 9 36.69 7.89 32.80
C ARG A 9 37.21 7.12 34.01
N ASN A 10 37.08 5.80 33.99
CA ASN A 10 37.88 4.90 34.82
C ASN A 10 37.98 3.56 34.08
N SER A 11 39.01 3.39 33.25
CA SER A 11 40.27 2.68 33.55
C SER A 11 40.18 1.16 33.26
N SER A 12 40.93 0.73 32.24
CA SER A 12 41.20 -0.68 31.87
C SER A 12 42.08 -1.36 32.93
N PRO A 13 42.18 -2.72 33.05
CA PRO A 13 42.89 -3.51 32.02
C PRO A 13 42.52 -5.03 31.89
N VAL A 14 43.14 -5.68 30.88
CA VAL A 14 43.41 -7.13 30.71
C VAL A 14 42.29 -8.10 30.26
N GLY A 15 42.41 -8.54 28.99
CA GLY A 15 42.53 -9.95 28.56
C GLY A 15 41.42 -10.96 28.82
N ARG A 16 40.72 -11.39 27.76
CA ARG A 16 40.45 -12.81 27.44
C ARG A 16 39.72 -12.97 26.10
N ALA A 17 40.22 -13.90 25.29
CA ALA A 17 39.50 -14.46 24.16
C ALA A 17 38.12 -14.97 24.61
N SER A 18 37.08 -14.68 23.84
CA SER A 18 35.85 -15.47 23.83
C SER A 18 35.11 -15.27 22.52
N ALA A 19 34.79 -16.41 21.93
CA ALA A 19 34.04 -16.54 20.71
C ALA A 19 32.56 -16.17 20.92
N ARG A 20 31.94 -15.78 19.79
CA ARG A 20 30.52 -15.88 19.42
C ARG A 20 29.53 -14.86 20.02
N PRO A 21 28.34 -14.71 19.40
CA PRO A 21 27.93 -15.10 18.04
C PRO A 21 27.42 -13.92 17.22
N GLY A 22 27.38 -14.10 15.90
CA GLY A 22 26.66 -13.21 15.00
C GLY A 22 25.24 -12.99 15.50
N ALA A 23 24.89 -11.73 15.72
CA ALA A 23 23.51 -11.29 15.74
C ALA A 23 23.00 -11.40 14.30
N SER A 24 22.71 -12.63 13.86
CA SER A 24 21.63 -12.84 12.92
C SER A 24 20.38 -12.40 13.65
N THR A 25 20.03 -11.13 13.47
CA THR A 25 18.64 -10.71 13.60
C THR A 25 17.86 -11.69 12.75
N ASN A 26 17.17 -12.61 13.43
CA ASN A 26 16.04 -13.33 12.87
C ASN A 26 15.01 -12.27 12.51
N ASN A 27 15.24 -11.58 11.40
CA ASN A 27 14.16 -11.06 10.61
C ASN A 27 13.50 -12.34 10.12
N SER A 28 12.47 -12.77 10.85
CA SER A 28 11.44 -13.65 10.32
C SER A 28 10.81 -12.92 9.13
N GLN A 29 11.56 -12.79 8.04
CA GLN A 29 11.04 -12.59 6.72
C GLN A 29 10.28 -13.87 6.47
N THR A 30 9.02 -13.86 6.90
CA THR A 30 7.95 -14.56 6.21
C THR A 30 8.34 -14.54 4.74
N LYS A 31 8.71 -15.71 4.21
CA LYS A 31 9.05 -15.89 2.79
C LYS A 31 7.77 -15.62 2.02
N ASN A 32 7.39 -14.34 1.94
CA ASN A 32 6.26 -13.90 1.19
C ASN A 32 6.64 -14.20 -0.26
N VAL A 33 5.84 -15.01 -0.93
CA VAL A 33 6.08 -15.32 -2.33
C VAL A 33 5.86 -14.02 -3.09
N VAL A 34 6.96 -13.41 -3.52
CA VAL A 34 6.94 -12.17 -4.31
C VAL A 34 6.69 -12.58 -5.76
N LEU A 35 5.43 -12.47 -6.18
CA LEU A 35 4.99 -12.82 -7.54
C LEU A 35 5.07 -11.62 -8.50
N ILE A 36 5.30 -10.43 -7.96
CA ILE A 36 5.27 -9.14 -8.65
C ILE A 36 6.59 -8.43 -8.42
N ASP A 37 6.95 -7.48 -9.28
CA ASP A 37 8.15 -6.67 -9.08
C ASP A 37 8.21 -6.11 -7.64
N PRO A 38 9.30 -6.38 -6.89
CA PRO A 38 9.36 -6.07 -5.46
C PRO A 38 9.27 -4.55 -5.20
N LYS A 39 9.76 -3.72 -6.13
CA LYS A 39 9.68 -2.26 -6.01
C LYS A 39 8.24 -1.78 -6.19
N ARG A 40 7.52 -2.35 -7.16
CA ARG A 40 6.09 -2.05 -7.37
C ARG A 40 5.24 -2.55 -6.21
N ALA A 41 5.47 -3.78 -5.75
CA ALA A 41 4.77 -4.36 -4.61
C ALA A 41 4.98 -3.52 -3.34
N GLN A 42 6.19 -3.01 -3.11
CA GLN A 42 6.48 -2.15 -1.96
C GLN A 42 5.79 -0.78 -2.06
N ASN A 43 5.81 -0.14 -3.23
CA ASN A 43 5.09 1.13 -3.46
C ASN A 43 3.58 0.96 -3.29
N ALA A 44 3.03 -0.16 -3.79
CA ALA A 44 1.64 -0.53 -3.61
C ALA A 44 1.33 -0.74 -2.12
N ALA A 45 2.15 -1.50 -1.40
CA ALA A 45 1.96 -1.78 0.02
C ALA A 45 1.97 -0.50 0.87
N ILE A 46 2.86 0.46 0.59
CA ILE A 46 2.90 1.77 1.27
C ILE A 46 1.61 2.54 1.01
N SER A 47 1.15 2.58 -0.24
CA SER A 47 -0.08 3.27 -0.61
C SER A 47 -1.31 2.61 0.00
N LEU A 48 -1.38 1.28 -0.02
CA LEU A 48 -2.42 0.47 0.60
C LEU A 48 -2.42 0.60 2.13
N ALA A 49 -1.26 0.79 2.77
CA ALA A 49 -1.17 1.02 4.22
C ALA A 49 -1.85 2.33 4.66
N ARG A 50 -1.97 3.32 3.75
CA ARG A 50 -2.75 4.55 4.00
C ARG A 50 -4.26 4.30 3.94
N ILE A 51 -4.67 3.17 3.37
CA ILE A 51 -6.07 2.77 3.24
C ILE A 51 -6.37 1.88 4.45
N ARG A 52 -7.22 2.35 5.35
CA ARG A 52 -7.55 1.65 6.61
C ARG A 52 -8.53 0.49 6.45
N TRP A 53 -8.87 0.14 5.20
CA TRP A 53 -9.88 -0.86 4.90
C TRP A 53 -9.24 -2.23 4.63
N PRO A 54 -9.79 -3.33 5.15
CA PRO A 54 -9.35 -4.67 4.78
C PRO A 54 -9.65 -4.91 3.30
N PHE A 55 -8.79 -5.68 2.63
CA PHE A 55 -8.85 -5.88 1.18
C PHE A 55 -10.21 -6.42 0.68
N GLN A 56 -10.88 -7.26 1.49
CA GLN A 56 -12.21 -7.79 1.18
C GLN A 56 -13.29 -6.70 1.21
N GLN A 57 -13.33 -5.87 2.26
CA GLN A 57 -14.29 -4.76 2.33
C GLN A 57 -14.02 -3.72 1.25
N LEU A 58 -12.75 -3.49 0.92
CA LEU A 58 -12.38 -2.57 -0.14
C LEU A 58 -12.90 -3.03 -1.51
N ARG A 59 -12.80 -4.34 -1.77
CA ARG A 59 -13.42 -4.97 -2.94
C ARG A 59 -14.93 -4.78 -2.95
N GLU A 60 -15.61 -5.06 -1.84
CA GLU A 60 -17.07 -4.90 -1.73
C GLU A 60 -17.50 -3.45 -1.96
N LYS A 61 -16.78 -2.48 -1.39
CA LYS A 61 -17.02 -1.04 -1.64
C LYS A 61 -16.93 -0.69 -3.12
N ILE A 62 -15.88 -1.14 -3.81
CA ILE A 62 -15.72 -0.92 -5.26
C ILE A 62 -16.84 -1.62 -6.05
N LEU A 63 -17.26 -2.82 -5.63
CA LEU A 63 -18.34 -3.57 -6.27
C LEU A 63 -19.70 -2.86 -6.12
N HIS A 64 -19.99 -2.33 -4.94
CA HIS A 64 -21.22 -1.58 -4.64
C HIS A 64 -21.15 -0.10 -5.08
N MET A 65 -20.02 0.34 -5.64
CA MET A 65 -19.76 1.75 -5.94
C MET A 65 -20.01 2.66 -4.72
N ASP A 66 -19.62 2.18 -3.54
CA ASP A 66 -19.72 2.90 -2.27
C ASP A 66 -18.41 3.65 -2.02
N ASP A 67 -18.46 4.98 -2.11
CA ASP A 67 -17.29 5.85 -1.95
C ASP A 67 -17.14 6.43 -0.53
N ASP A 68 -17.96 5.95 0.41
CA ASP A 68 -17.96 6.41 1.80
C ASP A 68 -16.64 6.04 2.49
N GLY A 69 -15.97 7.04 3.08
CA GLY A 69 -14.69 6.88 3.75
C GLY A 69 -13.50 6.56 2.82
N LEU A 70 -13.64 6.78 1.51
CA LEU A 70 -12.56 6.72 0.53
C LEU A 70 -12.32 8.10 -0.08
N SER A 71 -11.11 8.63 0.09
CA SER A 71 -10.71 9.88 -0.56
C SER A 71 -10.37 9.66 -2.03
N VAL A 72 -10.51 10.71 -2.86
CA VAL A 72 -10.10 10.69 -4.28
C VAL A 72 -8.67 10.18 -4.46
N GLU A 73 -7.70 10.62 -3.66
CA GLU A 73 -6.31 10.16 -3.72
C GLU A 73 -6.15 8.65 -3.45
N GLN A 74 -6.98 8.10 -2.55
CA GLN A 74 -6.99 6.67 -2.26
C GLN A 74 -7.58 5.90 -3.45
N LEU A 75 -8.67 6.38 -4.03
CA LEU A 75 -9.27 5.80 -5.25
C LEU A 75 -8.30 5.84 -6.44
N LEU A 76 -7.56 6.94 -6.62
CA LEU A 76 -6.50 7.05 -7.64
C LEU A 76 -5.41 6.01 -7.40
N SER A 77 -4.92 5.90 -6.17
CA SER A 77 -3.93 4.88 -5.80
C SER A 77 -4.45 3.48 -6.11
N LEU A 78 -5.69 3.17 -5.75
CA LEU A 78 -6.31 1.86 -6.00
C LEU A 78 -6.38 1.52 -7.49
N ARG A 79 -6.74 2.51 -8.32
CA ARG A 79 -6.74 2.39 -9.78
C ARG A 79 -5.34 2.14 -10.33
N ASP A 80 -4.33 2.85 -9.83
CA ASP A 80 -2.96 2.77 -10.33
C ASP A 80 -2.25 1.48 -9.90
N TYR A 81 -2.64 0.91 -8.76
CA TYR A 81 -2.16 -0.39 -8.27
C TYR A 81 -3.03 -1.58 -8.70
N LEU A 82 -3.91 -1.43 -9.69
CA LEU A 82 -4.56 -2.58 -10.30
C LEU A 82 -3.53 -3.49 -10.98
N PRO A 83 -3.71 -4.83 -10.90
CA PRO A 83 -2.79 -5.78 -11.50
C PRO A 83 -2.77 -5.62 -13.03
N THR A 84 -1.59 -5.69 -13.63
CA THR A 84 -1.42 -5.74 -15.08
C THR A 84 -1.70 -7.15 -15.61
N HIS A 85 -1.90 -7.27 -16.92
CA HIS A 85 -2.23 -8.54 -17.55
C HIS A 85 -1.19 -9.65 -17.31
N GLU A 86 0.09 -9.28 -17.14
CA GLU A 86 1.16 -10.21 -16.77
C GLU A 86 1.07 -10.64 -15.30
N GLU A 87 0.81 -9.69 -14.40
CA GLU A 87 0.64 -9.94 -12.96
C GLU A 87 -0.60 -10.79 -12.69
N VAL A 88 -1.70 -10.55 -13.42
CA VAL A 88 -2.91 -11.38 -13.37
C VAL A 88 -2.57 -12.84 -13.68
N ARG A 89 -1.74 -13.10 -14.70
CA ARG A 89 -1.34 -14.47 -15.06
C ARG A 89 -0.51 -15.11 -13.95
N SER A 90 0.47 -14.39 -13.41
CA SER A 90 1.32 -14.90 -12.31
C SER A 90 0.50 -15.18 -11.05
N LEU A 91 -0.39 -14.26 -10.67
CA LEU A 91 -1.28 -14.40 -9.52
C LEU A 91 -2.30 -15.53 -9.72
N SER A 92 -2.89 -15.66 -10.91
CA SER A 92 -3.85 -16.73 -11.23
C SER A 92 -3.19 -18.11 -11.34
N SER A 93 -1.88 -18.17 -11.64
CA SER A 93 -1.13 -19.44 -11.69
C SER A 93 -0.62 -19.86 -10.31
N PHE A 94 -0.73 -18.99 -9.31
CA PHE A 94 -0.32 -19.30 -7.95
C PHE A 94 -1.40 -20.11 -7.24
N ALA A 95 -1.16 -21.42 -7.09
CA ALA A 95 -2.04 -22.33 -6.36
C ALA A 95 -1.74 -22.40 -4.84
N GLY A 96 -0.96 -21.45 -4.31
CA GLY A 96 -0.59 -21.39 -2.89
C GLY A 96 -1.60 -20.61 -2.04
N ASP A 97 -1.33 -20.52 -0.73
CA ASP A 97 -2.17 -19.77 0.20
C ASP A 97 -1.98 -18.25 0.02
N VAL A 98 -3.07 -17.53 -0.24
CA VAL A 98 -3.10 -16.07 -0.41
C VAL A 98 -2.65 -15.35 0.87
N ALA A 99 -2.80 -15.94 2.06
CA ALA A 99 -2.31 -15.39 3.32
C ALA A 99 -0.76 -15.38 3.41
N SER A 100 -0.09 -16.24 2.66
CA SER A 100 1.38 -16.26 2.56
C SER A 100 1.94 -15.17 1.62
N LEU A 101 1.06 -14.47 0.89
CA LEU A 101 1.44 -13.40 -0.02
C LEU A 101 1.60 -12.06 0.72
N GLY A 102 2.44 -11.19 0.15
CA GLY A 102 2.58 -9.82 0.63
C GLY A 102 1.25 -9.05 0.55
N PRO A 103 1.13 -7.92 1.27
CA PRO A 103 -0.10 -7.13 1.30
C PRO A 103 -0.52 -6.60 -0.08
N ALA A 104 0.45 -6.29 -0.96
CA ALA A 104 0.16 -5.85 -2.32
C ALA A 104 -0.39 -6.99 -3.18
N GLU A 105 0.22 -8.16 -3.11
CA GLU A 105 -0.22 -9.35 -3.82
C GLU A 105 -1.60 -9.82 -3.34
N ARG A 106 -1.86 -9.76 -2.03
CA ARG A 106 -3.20 -10.04 -1.46
C ARG A 106 -4.27 -9.09 -1.99
N TYR A 107 -3.95 -7.80 -2.07
CA TYR A 107 -4.83 -6.82 -2.69
C TYR A 107 -5.08 -7.14 -4.17
N MET A 108 -4.00 -7.35 -4.94
CA MET A 108 -4.12 -7.62 -6.37
C MET A 108 -4.87 -8.93 -6.66
N HIS A 109 -4.66 -9.96 -5.86
CA HIS A 109 -5.42 -11.20 -5.93
C HIS A 109 -6.91 -10.97 -5.66
N ALA A 110 -7.27 -10.20 -4.64
CA ALA A 110 -8.68 -9.84 -4.36
C ALA A 110 -9.31 -9.00 -5.49
N MET A 111 -8.49 -8.27 -6.25
CA MET A 111 -8.92 -7.46 -7.40
C MET A 111 -9.10 -8.28 -8.69
N LEU A 112 -8.59 -9.52 -8.76
CA LEU A 112 -8.80 -10.40 -9.94
C LEU A 112 -10.28 -10.76 -10.11
N ASP A 113 -10.97 -10.98 -8.99
CA ASP A 113 -12.40 -11.31 -8.97
C ASP A 113 -13.32 -10.09 -9.15
N LEU A 114 -12.76 -8.89 -9.42
CA LEU A 114 -13.54 -7.68 -9.67
C LEU A 114 -13.76 -7.44 -11.16
N PRO A 115 -14.99 -7.66 -11.68
CA PRO A 115 -15.31 -7.33 -13.05
C PRO A 115 -15.24 -5.80 -13.25
N GLU A 116 -14.46 -5.38 -14.24
CA GLU A 116 -14.27 -3.98 -14.61
C GLU A 116 -13.85 -3.04 -13.46
N GLY A 117 -13.00 -3.52 -12.54
CA GLY A 117 -12.55 -2.73 -11.38
C GLY A 117 -12.03 -1.34 -11.75
N LYS A 118 -11.28 -1.21 -12.85
CA LYS A 118 -10.76 0.07 -13.35
C LYS A 118 -11.87 1.06 -13.70
N SER A 119 -12.90 0.61 -14.42
CA SER A 119 -14.04 1.44 -14.83
C SER A 119 -14.82 1.91 -13.60
N ARG A 120 -15.11 1.00 -12.66
CA ARG A 120 -15.83 1.32 -11.41
C ARG A 120 -15.11 2.38 -10.57
N ILE A 121 -13.81 2.19 -10.32
CA ILE A 121 -13.02 3.16 -9.56
C ILE A 121 -12.98 4.52 -10.27
N THR A 122 -12.86 4.53 -11.61
CA THR A 122 -12.89 5.77 -12.40
C THR A 122 -14.22 6.49 -12.28
N CYS A 123 -15.35 5.76 -12.32
CA CYS A 123 -16.67 6.32 -12.10
C CYS A 123 -16.81 6.91 -10.68
N MET A 124 -16.29 6.25 -9.64
CA MET A 124 -16.32 6.75 -8.27
C MET A 124 -15.52 8.06 -8.13
N ILE A 125 -14.31 8.11 -8.70
CA ILE A 125 -13.49 9.34 -8.74
C ILE A 125 -14.25 10.47 -9.43
N PHE A 126 -14.81 10.19 -10.60
CA PHE A 126 -15.59 11.17 -11.35
C PHE A 126 -16.76 11.67 -10.52
N ARG A 127 -17.51 10.78 -9.85
CA ARG A 127 -18.68 11.14 -9.04
C ARG A 127 -18.30 12.05 -7.87
N GLN A 128 -17.19 11.79 -7.18
CA GLN A 128 -16.69 12.67 -6.11
C GLN A 128 -16.22 14.03 -6.66
N GLN A 129 -15.50 14.05 -7.77
CA GLN A 129 -14.99 15.29 -8.36
C GLN A 129 -16.08 16.11 -9.07
N PHE A 130 -17.17 15.47 -9.52
CA PHE A 130 -18.20 16.08 -10.35
C PHE A 130 -18.79 17.32 -9.68
N SER A 131 -19.16 17.21 -8.40
CA SER A 131 -19.68 18.36 -7.65
C SER A 131 -18.69 19.52 -7.67
N SER A 132 -17.42 19.27 -7.33
CA SER A 132 -16.40 20.31 -7.29
C SER A 132 -16.13 20.94 -8.66
N GLN A 133 -16.11 20.14 -9.73
CA GLN A 133 -15.92 20.64 -11.10
C GLN A 133 -17.10 21.50 -11.55
N VAL A 134 -18.34 21.08 -11.26
CA VAL A 134 -19.54 21.86 -11.59
C VAL A 134 -19.57 23.20 -10.87
N HIS A 135 -19.20 23.24 -9.58
CA HIS A 135 -19.09 24.50 -8.84
C HIS A 135 -18.00 25.41 -9.42
N GLY A 136 -16.83 24.85 -9.77
CA GLY A 136 -15.75 25.59 -10.42
C GLY A 136 -16.18 26.20 -11.76
N CYS A 137 -16.79 25.42 -12.64
CA CYS A 137 -17.29 25.91 -13.92
C CYS A 137 -18.35 27.02 -13.75
N LYS A 138 -19.30 26.86 -12.82
CA LYS A 138 -20.31 27.89 -12.53
C LYS A 138 -19.68 29.19 -12.03
N ALA A 139 -18.68 29.11 -11.15
CA ALA A 139 -17.98 30.29 -10.64
C ALA A 139 -17.24 31.04 -11.75
N GLN A 140 -16.61 30.31 -12.69
CA GLN A 140 -15.94 30.93 -13.85
C GLN A 140 -16.94 31.59 -14.81
N LEU A 141 -18.11 30.99 -15.04
CA LEU A 141 -19.15 31.61 -15.87
C LEU A 141 -19.71 32.88 -15.23
N CYS A 142 -19.93 32.88 -13.92
CA CYS A 142 -20.41 34.05 -13.18
C CYS A 142 -19.41 35.23 -13.14
N GLN A 143 -18.13 35.00 -13.44
CA GLN A 143 -17.10 36.05 -13.55
C GLN A 143 -17.04 36.70 -14.93
N LEU A 144 -17.73 36.13 -15.92
CA LEU A 144 -17.75 36.59 -17.31
C LEU A 144 -19.01 37.41 -17.65
N GLU A 145 -19.96 37.48 -16.72
CA GLU A 145 -21.15 38.35 -16.75
C GLU A 145 -20.91 39.63 -15.93
#